data_AF-G0SHH2-F1
#
_entry.id   AF-G0SHH2-F1
#
_cell.length_a   1.000
_cell.length_b   1.000
_cell.length_c   1.000
_cell.angle_alpha   90.00
_cell.angle_beta   90.00
_cell.angle_gamma   90.00
#
_symmetry.space_group_name_H-M   'P 1'
#
loop_
_entity.id
_entity.type
_entity.pdbx_description
1 polymer ?
#
loop_
_entity_poly.entity_id
_entity_poly.type
_entity_poly.pdbx_seq_one_letter_code
_entity_poly.pdbx_strand_id
1 'polypeptide(L)'
;MANVTFVSDLPPLPAYEVRPLPDLFPWISDFWLSLLLPHVAYWVVSMFFHIIDIYDLFPQYRLHTPEEITQRNLAGRWEVARDVLIEQCIQIASSAVLSLTESRQMTGMEDYEVAVWARRIRLAQRALPSLLGLLGLNAVAISKSLAASYPVLAGVLAGGHYPFLTTELDAGTVVPSFAAWELAVAKFIYWILIPGFQLWFAACVLDAWQYFWHRAMHLNKWMYTRWHARHHRLYVPYAYGALYNHPVEGFVLDTLGAGIAYKAALLTPRLGMIFFAGSMLKTVDDHCGYALPFDPLQRITSNNAAYHDIHHQSWGIKTNFSQPFFTIWDRWLGTRYEGDVKLRYAREREKAAAKAAAKAAAAANGKKVVVESESESESSMGETAATAKKTANGKVKAK
;
A
#
# COMPACT_ATOMS: atom_id res chain seq x y z
N MET A 1 42.25 -11.20 29.44
CA MET A 1 42.92 -10.70 28.21
C MET A 1 42.47 -11.60 27.05
N ALA A 2 41.50 -11.15 26.27
CA ALA A 2 41.01 -11.87 25.08
C ALA A 2 41.46 -11.10 23.83
N ASN A 3 42.00 -11.84 22.86
CA ASN A 3 42.67 -11.41 21.63
C ASN A 3 42.18 -10.10 20.99
N VAL A 4 43.04 -9.08 21.03
CA VAL A 4 42.86 -7.74 20.42
C VAL A 4 43.45 -7.67 18.99
N THR A 5 43.86 -8.78 18.39
CA THR A 5 44.67 -8.78 17.15
C THR A 5 43.90 -8.87 15.83
N PHE A 6 42.57 -8.78 15.81
CA PHE A 6 41.79 -8.71 14.56
C PHE A 6 41.14 -7.34 14.27
N VAL A 7 41.35 -6.33 15.13
CA VAL A 7 40.64 -5.03 15.07
C VAL A 7 41.46 -3.90 14.42
N SER A 8 42.73 -4.10 14.05
CA SER A 8 43.62 -2.98 13.66
C SER A 8 43.34 -2.32 12.32
N ASP A 9 42.65 -3.00 11.38
CA ASP A 9 42.59 -2.54 9.97
C ASP A 9 41.25 -1.89 9.58
N LEU A 10 40.28 -1.85 10.50
CA LEU A 10 38.99 -1.22 10.25
C LEU A 10 38.95 0.20 10.84
N PRO A 11 38.40 1.19 10.13
CA PRO A 11 38.23 2.53 10.69
C PRO A 11 37.42 2.47 11.99
N PRO A 12 37.79 3.20 13.06
CA PRO A 12 37.07 3.21 14.34
C PRO A 12 35.61 3.66 14.14
N LEU A 13 34.71 3.17 15.00
CA LEU A 13 33.34 3.70 15.04
C LEU A 13 33.33 5.00 15.85
N PRO A 14 32.58 6.03 15.42
CA PRO A 14 32.48 7.28 16.16
C PRO A 14 31.76 7.04 17.50
N ALA A 15 32.12 7.80 18.53
CA ALA A 15 31.33 7.84 19.76
C ALA A 15 29.95 8.45 19.47
N TYR A 16 28.97 8.11 20.29
CA TYR A 16 27.62 8.66 20.18
C TYR A 16 27.02 8.90 21.56
N GLU A 17 26.06 9.81 21.63
CA GLU A 17 25.24 10.06 22.80
C GLU A 17 23.77 9.93 22.41
N VAL A 18 23.02 9.13 23.16
CA VAL A 18 21.62 8.85 22.85
C VAL A 18 20.74 9.84 23.60
N ARG A 19 19.84 10.50 22.86
CA ARG A 19 18.85 11.43 23.44
C ARG A 19 17.47 11.19 22.84
N PRO A 20 16.39 11.59 23.51
CA PRO A 20 15.05 11.52 22.91
C PRO A 20 14.98 12.27 21.59
N LEU A 21 14.33 11.66 20.60
CA LEU A 21 14.03 12.32 19.34
C LEU A 21 13.05 13.48 19.59
N PRO A 22 13.38 14.73 19.25
CA PRO A 22 12.45 15.84 19.40
C PRO A 22 11.32 15.71 18.40
N ASP A 23 10.13 16.23 18.74
CA ASP A 23 8.98 16.25 17.83
C ASP A 23 9.32 16.90 16.48
N LEU A 24 8.67 16.43 15.40
CA LEU A 24 8.92 16.90 14.04
C LEU A 24 8.55 18.38 13.87
N PHE A 25 7.49 18.81 14.56
CA PHE A 25 7.03 20.19 14.58
C PHE A 25 6.96 20.72 16.00
N PRO A 26 7.33 21.99 16.25
CA PRO A 26 7.35 22.55 17.60
C PRO A 26 5.95 22.78 18.19
N TRP A 27 4.88 22.72 17.39
CA TRP A 27 3.51 23.05 17.77
C TRP A 27 2.59 21.83 17.89
N ILE A 28 3.06 20.62 17.57
CA ILE A 28 2.32 19.38 17.70
C ILE A 28 3.28 18.23 18.01
N SER A 29 2.98 17.41 19.00
CA SER A 29 3.81 16.26 19.30
C SER A 29 3.69 15.19 18.22
N ASP A 30 4.73 14.36 18.05
CA ASP A 30 4.71 13.25 17.09
C ASP A 30 3.55 12.28 17.37
N PHE A 31 3.11 12.18 18.63
CA PHE A 31 1.92 11.42 19.02
C PHE A 31 0.64 11.98 18.39
N TRP A 32 0.34 13.26 18.56
CA TRP A 32 -0.87 13.84 17.97
C TRP A 32 -0.77 13.94 16.44
N LEU A 33 0.43 14.20 15.93
CA LEU A 33 0.67 14.23 14.50
C LEU A 33 0.38 12.86 13.86
N SER A 34 0.85 11.76 14.46
CA SER A 34 0.61 10.42 13.90
C SER A 34 -0.87 10.02 13.91
N LEU A 35 -1.63 10.49 14.90
CA LEU A 35 -3.06 10.26 14.99
C LEU A 35 -3.84 11.08 13.96
N LEU A 36 -3.43 12.32 13.66
CA LEU A 36 -4.23 13.25 12.85
C LEU A 36 -3.82 13.27 11.36
N LEU A 37 -2.52 13.10 11.07
CA LEU A 37 -1.96 13.26 9.72
C LEU A 37 -2.66 12.41 8.65
N PRO A 38 -2.91 11.09 8.84
CA PRO A 38 -3.54 10.28 7.80
C PRO A 38 -4.95 10.77 7.43
N HIS A 39 -5.70 11.27 8.41
CA HIS A 39 -7.06 11.75 8.24
C HIS A 39 -7.10 13.14 7.58
N VAL A 40 -6.17 14.02 7.94
CA VAL A 40 -5.99 15.29 7.24
C VAL A 40 -5.62 15.03 5.78
N ALA A 41 -4.68 14.13 5.51
CA ALA A 41 -4.29 13.74 4.16
C ALA A 41 -5.48 13.17 3.37
N TYR A 42 -6.27 12.29 4.00
CA TYR A 42 -7.50 11.73 3.45
C TYR A 42 -8.45 12.82 2.98
N TRP A 43 -8.81 13.77 3.86
CA TRP A 43 -9.77 14.82 3.53
C TRP A 43 -9.23 15.83 2.52
N VAL A 44 -7.94 16.18 2.58
CA VAL A 44 -7.32 17.09 1.61
C VAL A 44 -7.43 16.52 0.19
N VAL A 45 -7.03 15.26 -0.02
CA VAL A 45 -7.09 14.64 -1.35
C VAL A 45 -8.51 14.30 -1.76
N SER A 46 -9.35 13.90 -0.82
CA SER A 46 -10.77 13.68 -1.09
C SER A 46 -11.47 14.94 -1.57
N MET A 47 -11.20 16.09 -0.93
CA MET A 47 -11.80 17.37 -1.32
C MET A 47 -11.21 17.91 -2.62
N PHE A 48 -9.93 17.64 -2.90
CA PHE A 48 -9.35 17.93 -4.20
C PHE A 48 -10.13 17.24 -5.34
N PHE A 49 -10.35 15.94 -5.26
CA PHE A 49 -11.14 15.21 -6.27
C PHE A 49 -12.62 15.59 -6.24
N HIS A 50 -13.17 15.92 -5.06
CA HIS A 50 -14.55 16.40 -4.96
C HIS A 50 -14.75 17.75 -5.67
N ILE A 51 -13.78 18.66 -5.60
CA ILE A 51 -13.78 19.93 -6.34
C ILE A 51 -13.70 19.65 -7.84
N ILE A 52 -12.82 18.74 -8.28
CA ILE A 52 -12.76 18.31 -9.69
C ILE A 52 -14.12 17.81 -10.17
N ASP A 53 -14.82 17.01 -9.35
CA ASP A 53 -16.15 16.47 -9.65
C ASP A 53 -17.23 17.56 -9.74
N ILE A 54 -17.35 18.43 -8.73
CA ILE A 54 -18.38 19.49 -8.69
C ILE A 54 -18.23 20.48 -9.85
N TYR A 55 -17.00 20.89 -10.16
CA TYR A 55 -16.75 21.88 -11.21
C TYR A 55 -16.59 21.25 -12.60
N ASP A 56 -16.83 19.95 -12.73
CA ASP A 56 -16.69 19.19 -13.97
C ASP A 56 -15.31 19.39 -14.63
N LEU A 57 -14.26 19.39 -13.82
CA LEU A 57 -12.89 19.53 -14.31
C LEU A 57 -12.42 18.19 -14.91
N PHE A 58 -11.90 18.25 -16.13
CA PHE A 58 -11.35 17.08 -16.84
C PHE A 58 -12.34 15.91 -17.08
N PRO A 59 -13.54 16.15 -17.64
CA PRO A 59 -14.56 15.12 -17.85
C PRO A 59 -14.07 13.97 -18.75
N GLN A 60 -13.08 14.22 -19.63
CA GLN A 60 -12.48 13.20 -20.48
C GLN A 60 -11.74 12.08 -19.73
N TYR A 61 -11.37 12.31 -18.47
CA TYR A 61 -10.68 11.32 -17.63
C TYR A 61 -11.59 10.71 -16.56
N ARG A 62 -12.87 11.12 -16.49
CA ARG A 62 -13.85 10.57 -15.55
C ARG A 62 -14.32 9.20 -16.01
N LEU A 63 -14.43 8.26 -15.08
CA LEU A 63 -14.85 6.88 -15.37
C LEU A 63 -16.35 6.78 -15.69
N HIS A 64 -17.18 7.49 -14.91
CA HIS A 64 -18.66 7.46 -15.00
C HIS A 64 -19.24 8.86 -15.16
N THR A 65 -20.41 8.97 -15.77
CA THR A 65 -21.14 10.24 -15.91
C THR A 65 -21.79 10.68 -14.58
N PRO A 66 -22.06 11.99 -14.37
CA PRO A 66 -22.80 12.46 -13.19
C PRO A 66 -24.18 11.81 -13.02
N GLU A 67 -24.83 11.47 -14.13
CA GLU A 67 -26.10 10.74 -14.16
C GLU A 67 -25.93 9.34 -13.58
N GLU A 68 -24.87 8.61 -13.97
CA GLU A 68 -24.56 7.29 -13.42
C GLU A 68 -24.31 7.36 -11.91
N ILE A 69 -23.52 8.34 -11.44
CA ILE A 69 -23.25 8.56 -10.02
C ILE A 69 -24.56 8.72 -9.24
N THR A 70 -25.46 9.57 -9.74
CA THR A 70 -26.72 9.90 -9.06
C THR A 70 -27.73 8.76 -9.11
N GLN A 71 -27.74 7.97 -10.18
CA GLN A 71 -28.73 6.92 -10.41
C GLN A 71 -28.37 5.57 -9.79
N ARG A 72 -27.08 5.28 -9.63
CA ARG A 72 -26.60 3.94 -9.24
C ARG A 72 -26.19 3.84 -7.77
N ASN A 73 -25.72 4.92 -7.18
CA ASN A 73 -25.34 4.92 -5.77
C ASN A 73 -26.57 4.86 -4.86
N LEU A 74 -26.56 3.91 -3.92
CA LEU A 74 -27.65 3.64 -2.99
C LEU A 74 -27.43 4.29 -1.61
N ALA A 75 -26.30 4.96 -1.41
CA ALA A 75 -25.97 5.66 -0.18
C ALA A 75 -25.95 7.18 -0.42
N GLY A 76 -26.53 7.94 0.50
CA GLY A 76 -26.52 9.40 0.44
C GLY A 76 -25.14 9.97 0.81
N ARG A 77 -24.77 11.14 0.27
CA ARG A 77 -23.49 11.79 0.57
C ARG A 77 -23.28 12.04 2.08
N TRP A 78 -24.34 12.41 2.80
CA TRP A 78 -24.30 12.59 4.26
C TRP A 78 -24.10 11.28 5.02
N GLU A 79 -24.80 10.22 4.61
CA GLU A 79 -24.62 8.87 5.18
C GLU A 79 -23.17 8.42 5.05
N VAL A 80 -22.59 8.61 3.86
CA VAL A 80 -21.20 8.30 3.56
C VAL A 80 -20.24 9.11 4.43
N ALA A 81 -20.38 10.44 4.46
CA ALA A 81 -19.51 11.29 5.27
C ALA A 81 -19.57 10.95 6.77
N ARG A 82 -20.77 10.68 7.31
CA ARG A 82 -20.94 10.25 8.70
C ARG A 82 -20.21 8.94 8.98
N ASP A 83 -20.39 7.93 8.15
CA ASP A 83 -19.81 6.61 8.37
C ASP A 83 -18.28 6.65 8.23
N VAL A 84 -17.74 7.45 7.30
CA VAL A 84 -16.30 7.72 7.21
C VAL A 84 -15.78 8.35 8.50
N LEU A 85 -16.46 9.33 9.08
CA LEU A 85 -16.04 9.91 10.35
C LEU A 85 -16.06 8.89 11.51
N ILE A 86 -17.01 7.95 11.51
CA ILE A 86 -17.05 6.87 12.49
C ILE A 86 -15.83 5.96 12.34
N GLU A 87 -15.49 5.58 11.10
CA GLU A 87 -14.32 4.76 10.82
C GLU A 87 -13.02 5.49 11.22
N GLN A 88 -12.92 6.79 10.94
CA GLN A 88 -11.77 7.60 11.36
C GLN A 88 -11.66 7.72 12.89
N CYS A 89 -12.78 7.74 13.64
CA CYS A 89 -12.73 7.66 15.11
C CYS A 89 -12.12 6.33 15.58
N ILE A 90 -12.46 5.22 14.92
CA ILE A 90 -11.90 3.89 15.22
C ILE A 90 -10.40 3.85 14.89
N GLN A 91 -10.01 4.41 13.74
CA GLN A 91 -8.62 4.51 13.30
C GLN A 91 -7.78 5.36 14.28
N ILE A 92 -8.29 6.52 14.70
CA ILE A 92 -7.62 7.38 15.69
C ILE A 92 -7.46 6.66 17.03
N ALA A 93 -8.51 6.00 17.54
CA ALA A 93 -8.44 5.26 18.79
C ALA A 93 -7.44 4.10 18.70
N SER A 94 -7.43 3.37 17.58
CA SER A 94 -6.50 2.26 17.35
C SER A 94 -5.05 2.74 17.20
N SER A 95 -4.84 3.87 16.50
CA SER A 95 -3.54 4.52 16.36
C SER A 95 -3.01 5.04 17.70
N ALA A 96 -3.89 5.54 18.57
CA ALA A 96 -3.54 5.93 19.93
C ALA A 96 -3.03 4.72 20.73
N VAL A 97 -3.78 3.60 20.70
CA VAL A 97 -3.36 2.35 21.36
C VAL A 97 -2.02 1.88 20.79
N LEU A 98 -1.88 1.82 19.47
CA LEU A 98 -0.64 1.42 18.80
C LEU A 98 0.54 2.29 19.26
N SER A 99 0.38 3.61 19.21
CA SER A 99 1.41 4.58 19.60
C SER A 99 1.81 4.48 21.07
N LEU A 100 0.86 4.16 21.97
CA LEU A 100 1.15 3.93 23.39
C LEU A 100 1.94 2.63 23.64
N THR A 101 1.93 1.68 22.70
CA THR A 101 2.78 0.47 22.77
C THR A 101 4.18 0.68 22.22
N GLU A 102 4.46 1.82 21.56
CA GLU A 102 5.76 2.10 20.98
C GLU A 102 6.73 2.60 22.04
N SER A 103 7.99 2.13 21.97
CA SER A 103 9.05 2.74 22.76
C SER A 103 9.31 4.16 22.29
N ARG A 104 9.63 5.05 23.23
CA ARG A 104 10.07 6.41 22.91
C ARG A 104 11.23 6.37 21.91
N GLN A 105 11.10 7.10 20.82
CA GLN A 105 12.16 7.18 19.82
C GLN A 105 13.36 7.95 20.35
N MET A 106 14.55 7.45 20.04
CA MET A 106 15.82 8.05 20.41
C MET A 106 16.62 8.38 19.15
N THR A 107 17.56 9.32 19.26
CA THR A 107 18.43 9.82 18.18
C THR A 107 19.84 10.04 18.73
N GLY A 108 20.81 10.27 17.84
CA GLY A 108 22.22 10.51 18.16
C GLY A 108 23.14 9.34 17.77
N MET A 109 22.58 8.22 17.30
CA MET A 109 23.34 7.03 16.86
C MET A 109 23.60 7.01 15.34
N GLU A 110 23.12 8.00 14.59
CA GLU A 110 23.05 7.93 13.13
C GLU A 110 24.44 7.78 12.49
N ASP A 111 25.42 8.59 12.91
CA ASP A 111 26.79 8.50 12.39
C ASP A 111 27.48 7.18 12.79
N TYR A 112 27.17 6.66 13.98
CA TYR A 112 27.64 5.35 14.43
C TYR A 112 27.05 4.22 13.57
N GLU A 113 25.73 4.23 13.32
CA GLU A 113 25.05 3.20 12.53
C GLU A 113 25.47 3.24 11.05
N VAL A 114 25.67 4.44 10.50
CA VAL A 114 26.27 4.62 9.16
C VAL A 114 27.69 4.06 9.14
N ALA A 115 28.53 4.34 10.14
CA ALA A 115 29.89 3.81 10.21
C ALA A 115 29.90 2.27 10.37
N VAL A 116 28.92 1.68 11.08
CA VAL A 116 28.73 0.23 11.14
C VAL A 116 28.46 -0.35 9.75
N TRP A 117 27.60 0.29 8.95
CA TRP A 117 27.38 -0.12 7.55
C TRP A 117 28.63 0.05 6.68
N ALA A 118 29.38 1.14 6.86
CA ALA A 118 30.64 1.35 6.16
C ALA A 118 31.67 0.26 6.50
N ARG A 119 31.74 -0.18 7.77
CA ARG A 119 32.55 -1.35 8.15
C ARG A 119 32.07 -2.64 7.49
N ARG A 120 30.75 -2.86 7.41
CA ARG A 120 30.20 -4.05 6.71
C ARG A 120 30.57 -4.04 5.23
N ILE A 121 30.52 -2.89 4.56
CA ILE A 121 30.97 -2.71 3.17
C ILE A 121 32.47 -2.99 3.03
N ARG A 122 33.30 -2.43 3.93
CA ARG A 122 34.74 -2.69 3.99
C ARG A 122 35.04 -4.18 4.18
N LEU A 123 34.30 -4.86 5.05
CA LEU A 123 34.43 -6.29 5.28
C LEU A 123 33.98 -7.10 4.06
N ALA A 124 32.89 -6.72 3.39
CA ALA A 124 32.40 -7.39 2.19
C ALA A 124 33.42 -7.35 1.04
N GLN A 125 34.21 -6.27 0.94
CA GLN A 125 35.29 -6.18 -0.05
C GLN A 125 36.32 -7.30 0.10
N ARG A 126 36.53 -7.86 1.31
CA ARG A 126 37.49 -8.97 1.52
C ARG A 126 37.17 -10.23 0.72
N ALA A 127 35.92 -10.40 0.28
CA ALA A 127 35.54 -11.50 -0.60
C ALA A 127 35.94 -11.27 -2.07
N LEU A 128 36.14 -10.01 -2.49
CA LEU A 128 36.34 -9.64 -3.89
C LEU A 128 37.59 -10.30 -4.52
N PRO A 129 38.77 -10.34 -3.88
CA PRO A 129 39.94 -11.01 -4.46
C PRO A 129 39.68 -12.49 -4.77
N SER A 130 39.01 -13.19 -3.85
CA SER A 130 38.66 -14.60 -4.01
C SER A 130 37.63 -14.81 -5.12
N LEU A 131 36.60 -13.95 -5.20
CA LEU A 131 35.58 -14.00 -6.25
C LEU A 131 36.18 -13.76 -7.65
N LEU A 132 37.09 -12.79 -7.78
CA LEU A 132 37.82 -12.55 -9.02
C LEU A 132 38.76 -13.71 -9.38
N GLY A 133 39.37 -14.36 -8.37
CA GLY A 133 40.16 -15.56 -8.55
C GLY A 133 39.36 -16.72 -9.17
N LEU A 134 38.08 -16.88 -8.82
CA LEU A 134 37.20 -17.87 -9.45
C LEU A 134 36.98 -17.61 -10.95
N LEU A 135 37.14 -16.36 -11.39
CA LEU A 135 37.06 -15.95 -12.79
C LEU A 135 38.43 -15.96 -13.49
N GLY A 136 39.47 -16.49 -12.85
CA GLY A 136 40.84 -16.53 -13.37
C GLY A 136 41.59 -15.20 -13.28
N LEU A 137 41.06 -14.21 -12.54
CA LEU A 137 41.67 -12.89 -12.41
C LEU A 137 42.50 -12.79 -11.13
N ASN A 138 43.75 -12.36 -11.26
CA ASN A 138 44.62 -12.09 -10.12
C ASN A 138 44.41 -10.67 -9.59
N ALA A 139 43.45 -10.50 -8.68
CA ALA A 139 43.07 -9.20 -8.11
C ALA A 139 44.26 -8.48 -7.43
N VAL A 140 45.18 -9.21 -6.80
CA VAL A 140 46.38 -8.63 -6.15
C VAL A 140 47.33 -8.05 -7.19
N ALA A 141 47.56 -8.74 -8.30
CA ALA A 141 48.41 -8.23 -9.38
C ALA A 141 47.80 -6.98 -10.04
N ILE A 142 46.48 -6.99 -10.28
CA ILE A 142 45.75 -5.83 -10.83
C ILE A 142 45.75 -4.66 -9.84
N SER A 143 45.54 -4.92 -8.55
CA SER A 143 45.62 -3.90 -7.50
C SER A 143 46.99 -3.20 -7.52
N LYS A 144 48.08 -3.96 -7.60
CA LYS A 144 49.44 -3.39 -7.66
C LYS A 144 49.68 -2.53 -8.90
N SER A 145 49.17 -2.93 -10.07
CA SER A 145 49.34 -2.14 -11.29
C SER A 145 48.54 -0.83 -11.28
N LEU A 146 47.40 -0.81 -10.58
CA LEU A 146 46.53 0.35 -10.47
C LEU A 146 46.87 1.29 -9.30
N ALA A 147 47.69 0.86 -8.35
CA ALA A 147 47.93 1.58 -7.09
C ALA A 147 48.42 3.03 -7.27
N ALA A 148 49.22 3.31 -8.30
CA ALA A 148 49.76 4.64 -8.55
C ALA A 148 48.73 5.61 -9.17
N SER A 149 47.93 5.13 -10.12
CA SER A 149 46.98 5.97 -10.88
C SER A 149 45.58 5.99 -10.27
N TYR A 150 45.18 4.91 -9.60
CA TYR A 150 43.85 4.69 -9.05
C TYR A 150 43.91 4.03 -7.66
N PRO A 151 44.47 4.71 -6.64
CA PRO A 151 44.73 4.12 -5.32
C PRO A 151 43.48 3.61 -4.61
N VAL A 152 42.33 4.26 -4.80
CA VAL A 152 41.04 3.81 -4.24
C VAL A 152 40.58 2.50 -4.90
N LEU A 153 40.63 2.41 -6.23
CA LEU A 153 40.26 1.19 -6.94
C LEU A 153 41.23 0.03 -6.60
N ALA A 154 42.52 0.32 -6.50
CA ALA A 154 43.51 -0.63 -6.03
C ALA A 154 43.19 -1.15 -4.62
N GLY A 155 42.73 -0.29 -3.71
CA GLY A 155 42.29 -0.70 -2.37
C GLY A 155 41.05 -1.60 -2.37
N VAL A 156 40.06 -1.32 -3.23
CA VAL A 156 38.90 -2.21 -3.45
C VAL A 156 39.37 -3.60 -3.89
N LEU A 157 40.22 -3.67 -4.92
CA LEU A 157 40.77 -4.91 -5.45
C LEU A 157 41.68 -5.64 -4.47
N ALA A 158 42.29 -4.91 -3.52
CA ALA A 158 43.05 -5.47 -2.40
C ALA A 158 42.16 -5.96 -1.25
N GLY A 159 40.84 -6.06 -1.45
CA GLY A 159 39.91 -6.55 -0.45
C GLY A 159 39.54 -5.52 0.61
N GLY A 160 39.56 -4.23 0.25
CA GLY A 160 39.29 -3.13 1.16
C GLY A 160 40.50 -2.70 1.99
N HIS A 161 41.72 -3.03 1.55
CA HIS A 161 42.94 -2.58 2.21
C HIS A 161 43.39 -1.23 1.61
N TYR A 162 43.25 -0.15 2.37
CA TYR A 162 43.58 1.22 1.94
C TYR A 162 44.70 1.80 2.82
N PRO A 163 45.98 1.54 2.50
CA PRO A 163 47.09 1.95 3.37
C PRO A 163 47.27 3.46 3.48
N PHE A 164 46.70 4.22 2.54
CA PHE A 164 46.77 5.67 2.47
C PHE A 164 45.56 6.37 3.10
N LEU A 165 44.52 5.63 3.48
CA LEU A 165 43.34 6.19 4.15
C LEU A 165 43.49 6.03 5.66
N THR A 166 44.06 7.06 6.28
CA THR A 166 44.18 7.16 7.73
C THR A 166 43.66 8.51 8.22
N THR A 167 43.43 8.60 9.52
CA THR A 167 43.12 9.84 10.25
C THR A 167 43.82 9.80 11.60
N GLU A 168 44.11 10.96 12.17
CA GLU A 168 44.68 11.08 13.51
C GLU A 168 43.55 11.20 14.54
N LEU A 169 43.63 10.45 15.64
CA LEU A 169 42.77 10.60 16.81
C LEU A 169 43.41 11.53 17.84
N ASP A 170 42.61 12.01 18.79
CA ASP A 170 43.10 12.72 19.97
C ASP A 170 44.23 11.92 20.63
N ALA A 171 45.34 12.59 20.96
CA ALA A 171 46.62 12.02 21.40
C ALA A 171 47.56 11.46 20.31
N GLY A 172 47.36 11.80 19.04
CA GLY A 172 48.34 11.58 17.97
C GLY A 172 48.38 10.17 17.39
N THR A 173 47.36 9.35 17.69
CA THR A 173 47.28 7.98 17.19
C THR A 173 46.70 7.97 15.78
N VAL A 174 47.47 7.47 14.81
CA VAL A 174 47.01 7.31 13.41
C VAL A 174 46.22 6.01 13.27
N VAL A 175 44.98 6.10 12.79
CA VAL A 175 44.06 4.98 12.60
C VAL A 175 43.51 4.94 11.18
N PRO A 176 43.02 3.80 10.67
CA PRO A 176 42.39 3.75 9.35
C PRO A 176 41.17 4.67 9.25
N SER A 177 40.91 5.22 8.07
CA SER A 177 39.72 6.02 7.76
C SER A 177 38.88 5.38 6.65
N PHE A 178 37.58 5.73 6.62
CA PHE A 178 36.67 5.25 5.58
C PHE A 178 36.97 5.96 4.25
N ALA A 179 36.83 5.24 3.14
CA ALA A 179 36.76 5.89 1.84
C ALA A 179 35.43 6.64 1.70
N ALA A 180 35.43 7.76 0.98
CA ALA A 180 34.22 8.57 0.80
C ALA A 180 33.05 7.78 0.19
N TRP A 181 33.35 6.86 -0.74
CA TRP A 181 32.34 6.01 -1.38
C TRP A 181 31.75 4.99 -0.40
N GLU A 182 32.53 4.48 0.57
CA GLU A 182 32.03 3.54 1.58
C GLU A 182 30.99 4.22 2.47
N LEU A 183 31.27 5.47 2.88
CA LEU A 183 30.33 6.28 3.63
C LEU A 183 29.11 6.67 2.79
N ALA A 184 29.28 6.98 1.50
CA ALA A 184 28.16 7.31 0.61
C ALA A 184 27.21 6.11 0.44
N VAL A 185 27.74 4.92 0.19
CA VAL A 185 26.95 3.68 0.10
C VAL A 185 26.33 3.33 1.44
N ALA A 186 27.06 3.48 2.55
CA ALA A 186 26.52 3.24 3.89
C ALA A 186 25.35 4.19 4.22
N LYS A 187 25.48 5.48 3.91
CA LYS A 187 24.39 6.47 4.05
C LYS A 187 23.20 6.10 3.17
N PHE A 188 23.43 5.69 1.92
CA PHE A 188 22.36 5.22 1.05
C PHE A 188 21.63 4.00 1.64
N ILE A 189 22.38 3.01 2.15
CA ILE A 189 21.80 1.83 2.78
C ILE A 189 20.94 2.25 3.99
N TYR A 190 21.51 3.07 4.87
CA TYR A 190 20.90 3.48 6.12
C TYR A 190 19.67 4.38 5.92
N TRP A 191 19.79 5.46 5.14
CA TRP A 191 18.76 6.47 5.01
C TRP A 191 17.70 6.16 3.96
N ILE A 192 18.04 5.36 2.94
CA ILE A 192 17.17 5.15 1.78
C ILE A 192 16.78 3.68 1.64
N LEU A 193 17.76 2.78 1.54
CA LEU A 193 17.48 1.38 1.21
C LEU A 193 16.70 0.68 2.32
N ILE A 194 17.11 0.83 3.59
CA ILE A 194 16.44 0.18 4.71
C ILE A 194 15.02 0.74 4.90
N PRO A 195 14.80 2.06 5.10
CA PRO A 195 13.44 2.61 5.21
C PRO A 195 12.57 2.31 3.98
N GLY A 196 13.13 2.42 2.77
CA GLY A 196 12.42 2.12 1.53
C GLY A 196 11.99 0.66 1.44
N PHE A 197 12.88 -0.28 1.81
CA PHE A 197 12.55 -1.70 1.89
C PHE A 197 11.48 -1.98 2.94
N GLN A 198 11.55 -1.33 4.11
CA GLN A 198 10.53 -1.51 5.15
C GLN A 198 9.16 -1.00 4.69
N LEU A 199 9.08 0.17 4.05
CA LEU A 199 7.83 0.69 3.49
C LEU A 199 7.28 -0.21 2.38
N TRP A 200 8.14 -0.68 1.47
CA TRP A 200 7.76 -1.64 0.43
C TRP A 200 7.23 -2.95 1.04
N PHE A 201 7.93 -3.49 2.04
CA PHE A 201 7.51 -4.72 2.71
C PHE A 201 6.18 -4.53 3.46
N ALA A 202 5.99 -3.39 4.14
CA ALA A 202 4.71 -3.04 4.76
C ALA A 202 3.58 -2.99 3.74
N ALA A 203 3.81 -2.38 2.56
CA ALA A 203 2.83 -2.37 1.48
C ALA A 203 2.48 -3.80 1.00
N CYS A 204 3.47 -4.68 0.84
CA CYS A 204 3.22 -6.08 0.48
C CYS A 204 2.42 -6.85 1.54
N VAL A 205 2.68 -6.61 2.83
CA VAL A 205 1.92 -7.22 3.93
C VAL A 205 0.47 -6.71 3.93
N LEU A 206 0.27 -5.40 3.75
CA LEU A 206 -1.06 -4.81 3.70
C LEU A 206 -1.86 -5.34 2.50
N ASP A 207 -1.25 -5.39 1.32
CA ASP A 207 -1.88 -5.94 0.10
C ASP A 207 -2.31 -7.39 0.28
N ALA A 208 -1.45 -8.23 0.89
CA ALA A 208 -1.80 -9.62 1.18
C ALA A 208 -2.98 -9.68 2.14
N TRP A 209 -2.90 -8.94 3.25
CA TRP A 209 -3.97 -8.90 4.25
C TRP A 209 -5.30 -8.47 3.65
N GLN A 210 -5.32 -7.34 2.95
CA GLN A 210 -6.53 -6.80 2.36
C GLN A 210 -7.07 -7.72 1.27
N TYR A 211 -6.24 -8.23 0.36
CA TYR A 211 -6.69 -9.15 -0.68
C TYR A 211 -7.43 -10.37 -0.10
N PHE A 212 -6.84 -11.05 0.89
CA PHE A 212 -7.43 -12.27 1.42
C PHE A 212 -8.72 -12.02 2.19
N TRP A 213 -8.78 -10.97 3.02
CA TRP A 213 -10.00 -10.61 3.73
C TRP A 213 -11.08 -10.09 2.79
N HIS A 214 -10.73 -9.27 1.81
CA HIS A 214 -11.65 -8.71 0.83
C HIS A 214 -12.28 -9.83 0.00
N ARG A 215 -11.45 -10.74 -0.53
CA ARG A 215 -11.93 -11.94 -1.23
C ARG A 215 -12.79 -12.83 -0.33
N ALA A 216 -12.39 -13.05 0.92
CA ALA A 216 -13.19 -13.83 1.87
C ALA A 216 -14.57 -13.21 2.10
N MET A 217 -14.64 -11.88 2.25
CA MET A 217 -15.88 -11.14 2.40
C MET A 217 -16.80 -11.29 1.18
N HIS A 218 -16.27 -11.35 -0.04
CA HIS A 218 -17.06 -11.60 -1.24
C HIS A 218 -17.51 -13.04 -1.43
N LEU A 219 -16.66 -14.01 -1.07
CA LEU A 219 -16.97 -15.42 -1.27
C LEU A 219 -17.87 -15.98 -0.18
N ASN A 220 -17.84 -15.41 1.02
CA ASN A 220 -18.71 -15.79 2.12
C ASN A 220 -19.98 -14.91 2.14
N LYS A 221 -21.14 -15.52 1.84
CA LYS A 221 -22.44 -14.82 1.79
C LYS A 221 -22.77 -14.06 3.07
N TRP A 222 -22.44 -14.61 4.24
CA TRP A 222 -22.74 -13.95 5.52
C TRP A 222 -21.86 -12.70 5.71
N MET A 223 -20.56 -12.80 5.43
CA MET A 223 -19.64 -11.66 5.52
C MET A 223 -20.01 -10.57 4.51
N TYR A 224 -20.33 -10.96 3.28
CA TYR A 224 -20.79 -10.03 2.25
C TYR A 224 -22.04 -9.27 2.72
N THR A 225 -23.12 -9.98 3.00
CA THR A 225 -24.41 -9.34 3.32
C THR A 225 -24.37 -8.53 4.62
N ARG A 226 -23.57 -8.95 5.61
CA ARG A 226 -23.52 -8.28 6.91
C ARG A 226 -22.61 -7.07 6.95
N TRP A 227 -21.51 -7.12 6.21
CA TRP A 227 -20.43 -6.12 6.26
C TRP A 227 -20.22 -5.47 4.90
N HIS A 228 -19.67 -6.23 3.94
CA HIS A 228 -19.10 -5.68 2.72
C HIS A 228 -20.11 -5.14 1.71
N ALA A 229 -21.35 -5.63 1.74
CA ALA A 229 -22.44 -5.10 0.90
C ALA A 229 -22.74 -3.62 1.20
N ARG A 230 -22.38 -3.10 2.39
CA ARG A 230 -22.48 -1.67 2.68
C ARG A 230 -21.57 -0.87 1.77
N HIS A 231 -20.32 -1.28 1.63
CA HIS A 231 -19.33 -0.64 0.77
C HIS A 231 -19.81 -0.59 -0.69
N HIS A 232 -20.31 -1.72 -1.19
CA HIS A 232 -20.89 -1.86 -2.54
C HIS A 232 -22.23 -1.14 -2.76
N ARG A 233 -22.76 -0.39 -1.78
CA ARG A 233 -23.84 0.58 -2.04
C ARG A 233 -23.33 1.78 -2.85
N LEU A 234 -22.02 1.96 -2.95
CA LEU A 234 -21.35 2.93 -3.83
C LEU A 234 -20.86 2.29 -5.13
N TYR A 235 -21.79 1.85 -5.98
CA TYR A 235 -21.50 1.28 -7.31
C TYR A 235 -20.64 2.16 -8.22
N VAL A 236 -20.73 3.47 -8.06
CA VAL A 236 -19.86 4.45 -8.70
C VAL A 236 -19.06 5.14 -7.60
N PRO A 237 -17.84 4.65 -7.31
CA PRO A 237 -16.97 5.20 -6.29
C PRO A 237 -16.66 6.67 -6.52
N TYR A 238 -16.45 7.40 -5.41
CA TYR A 238 -15.94 8.76 -5.40
C TYR A 238 -15.02 8.94 -4.19
N ALA A 239 -14.13 9.94 -4.26
CA ALA A 239 -12.94 10.04 -3.41
C ALA A 239 -13.19 9.95 -1.89
N TYR A 240 -14.07 10.79 -1.32
CA TYR A 240 -14.39 10.74 0.13
C TYR A 240 -15.28 9.55 0.52
N GLY A 241 -15.71 8.73 -0.43
CA GLY A 241 -16.42 7.48 -0.17
C GLY A 241 -15.49 6.29 0.08
N ALA A 242 -14.17 6.49 -0.01
CA ALA A 242 -13.20 5.40 0.04
C ALA A 242 -13.19 4.59 1.35
N LEU A 243 -13.60 5.21 2.47
CA LEU A 243 -13.74 4.54 3.78
C LEU A 243 -15.20 4.31 4.15
N TYR A 244 -16.12 4.34 3.17
CA TYR A 244 -17.50 3.97 3.41
C TYR A 244 -17.62 2.46 3.49
N ASN A 245 -17.39 1.94 4.68
CA ASN A 245 -17.41 0.51 4.99
C ASN A 245 -18.27 0.27 6.24
N HIS A 246 -18.57 -0.99 6.53
CA HIS A 246 -19.12 -1.34 7.84
C HIS A 246 -18.00 -1.21 8.90
N PRO A 247 -18.24 -0.70 10.12
CA PRO A 247 -17.17 -0.47 11.10
C PRO A 247 -16.30 -1.69 11.43
N VAL A 248 -16.90 -2.89 11.44
CA VAL A 248 -16.15 -4.15 11.64
C VAL A 248 -15.24 -4.45 10.46
N GLU A 249 -15.70 -4.19 9.24
CA GLU A 249 -14.94 -4.39 8.03
C GLU A 249 -13.79 -3.39 7.94
N GLY A 250 -14.06 -2.09 8.15
CA GLY A 250 -13.01 -1.07 8.16
C GLY A 250 -11.96 -1.33 9.24
N PHE A 251 -12.39 -1.76 10.43
CA PHE A 251 -11.44 -2.18 11.45
C PHE A 251 -10.58 -3.36 10.99
N VAL A 252 -11.18 -4.44 10.46
CA VAL A 252 -10.43 -5.66 10.09
C VAL A 252 -9.54 -5.43 8.86
N LEU A 253 -10.08 -4.86 7.78
CA LEU A 253 -9.35 -4.66 6.52
C LEU A 253 -8.33 -3.53 6.61
N ASP A 254 -8.76 -2.37 7.09
CA ASP A 254 -7.98 -1.14 6.98
C ASP A 254 -7.13 -0.93 8.24
N THR A 255 -7.78 -0.80 9.39
CA THR A 255 -7.12 -0.40 10.63
C THR A 255 -6.16 -1.47 11.16
N LEU A 256 -6.65 -2.69 11.34
CA LEU A 256 -5.88 -3.82 11.85
C LEU A 256 -4.84 -4.27 10.82
N GLY A 257 -5.21 -4.30 9.54
CA GLY A 257 -4.29 -4.62 8.44
C GLY A 257 -3.10 -3.68 8.39
N ALA A 258 -3.33 -2.37 8.45
CA ALA A 258 -2.27 -1.36 8.46
C ALA A 258 -1.39 -1.48 9.73
N GLY A 259 -1.99 -1.73 10.90
CA GLY A 259 -1.24 -1.95 12.14
C GLY A 259 -0.35 -3.19 12.10
N ILE A 260 -0.83 -4.29 11.52
CA ILE A 260 -0.04 -5.52 11.31
C ILE A 260 1.11 -5.25 10.34
N ALA A 261 0.85 -4.57 9.22
CA ALA A 261 1.89 -4.20 8.26
C ALA A 261 2.99 -3.32 8.89
N TYR A 262 2.58 -2.32 9.69
CA TYR A 262 3.50 -1.46 10.45
C TYR A 262 4.42 -2.26 11.37
N LYS A 263 3.86 -3.17 12.17
CA LYS A 263 4.64 -4.01 13.10
C LYS A 263 5.51 -5.02 12.36
N ALA A 264 4.99 -5.68 11.33
CA ALA A 264 5.71 -6.69 10.56
C ALA A 264 6.94 -6.11 9.85
N ALA A 265 6.83 -4.88 9.35
CA ALA A 265 7.92 -4.17 8.70
C ALA A 265 8.89 -3.45 9.66
N LEU A 266 8.64 -3.54 10.97
CA LEU A 266 9.43 -2.86 12.01
C LEU A 266 9.53 -1.35 11.75
N LEU A 267 8.44 -0.75 11.26
CA LEU A 267 8.41 0.68 11.01
C LEU A 267 8.59 1.42 12.33
N THR A 268 9.35 2.50 12.30
CA THR A 268 9.37 3.47 13.39
C THR A 268 8.09 4.31 13.37
N PRO A 269 7.68 4.95 14.47
CA PRO A 269 6.51 5.83 14.48
C PRO A 269 6.50 6.87 13.34
N ARG A 270 7.66 7.47 13.03
CA ARG A 270 7.82 8.41 11.90
C ARG A 270 7.65 7.78 10.52
N LEU A 271 8.19 6.58 10.30
CA LEU A 271 7.94 5.86 9.05
C LEU A 271 6.48 5.40 8.97
N GLY A 272 5.88 5.05 10.11
CA GLY A 272 4.45 4.77 10.23
C GLY A 272 3.59 5.93 9.78
N MET A 273 3.92 7.17 10.16
CA MET A 273 3.20 8.36 9.67
C MET A 273 3.19 8.45 8.14
N ILE A 274 4.34 8.21 7.50
CA ILE A 274 4.45 8.19 6.03
C ILE A 274 3.62 7.04 5.45
N PHE A 275 3.73 5.84 6.02
CA PHE A 275 3.01 4.65 5.56
C PHE A 275 1.49 4.78 5.68
N PHE A 276 0.98 5.24 6.83
CA PHE A 276 -0.45 5.40 7.07
C PHE A 276 -1.03 6.53 6.22
N ALA A 277 -0.35 7.68 6.13
CA ALA A 277 -0.79 8.75 5.25
C ALA A 277 -0.75 8.30 3.78
N GLY A 278 0.33 7.67 3.34
CA GLY A 278 0.46 7.14 1.98
C GLY A 278 -0.62 6.11 1.63
N SER A 279 -0.95 5.20 2.55
CA SER A 279 -2.05 4.25 2.39
C SER A 279 -3.41 4.97 2.28
N MET A 280 -3.68 5.99 3.09
CA MET A 280 -4.92 6.79 2.99
C MET A 280 -5.02 7.52 1.65
N LEU A 281 -3.93 8.13 1.20
CA LEU A 281 -3.87 8.76 -0.12
C LEU A 281 -4.18 7.76 -1.22
N LYS A 282 -3.61 6.56 -1.13
CA LYS A 282 -3.83 5.50 -2.11
C LYS A 282 -5.27 5.00 -2.12
N THR A 283 -5.86 4.76 -0.96
CA THR A 283 -7.26 4.34 -0.84
C THR A 283 -8.21 5.39 -1.44
N VAL A 284 -7.96 6.69 -1.20
CA VAL A 284 -8.75 7.77 -1.82
C VAL A 284 -8.57 7.82 -3.33
N ASP A 285 -7.33 7.68 -3.82
CA ASP A 285 -7.03 7.65 -5.26
C ASP A 285 -7.73 6.47 -5.97
N ASP A 286 -7.74 5.28 -5.38
CA ASP A 286 -8.46 4.11 -5.94
C ASP A 286 -9.98 4.29 -6.04
N HIS A 287 -10.53 5.24 -5.29
CA HIS A 287 -11.94 5.57 -5.30
C HIS A 287 -12.22 6.91 -5.97
N CYS A 288 -11.22 7.59 -6.52
CA CYS A 288 -11.39 8.99 -6.91
C CYS A 288 -12.37 9.20 -8.08
N GLY A 289 -12.62 8.15 -8.88
CA GLY A 289 -13.50 8.19 -10.05
C GLY A 289 -12.84 8.75 -11.31
N TYR A 290 -11.52 8.98 -11.27
CA TYR A 290 -10.74 9.54 -12.38
C TYR A 290 -9.50 8.71 -12.70
N ALA A 291 -9.20 8.59 -14.00
CA ALA A 291 -7.94 8.06 -14.51
C ALA A 291 -7.10 9.22 -15.08
N LEU A 292 -6.56 10.07 -14.21
CA LEU A 292 -5.80 11.25 -14.63
C LEU A 292 -4.45 10.85 -15.24
N PRO A 293 -4.00 11.49 -16.34
CA PRO A 293 -2.82 11.06 -17.07
C PRO A 293 -1.52 11.16 -16.27
N PHE A 294 -1.43 12.09 -15.30
CA PHE A 294 -0.23 12.37 -14.50
C PHE A 294 -0.41 12.03 -13.01
N ASP A 295 -1.38 11.19 -12.66
CA ASP A 295 -1.52 10.75 -11.28
C ASP A 295 -0.28 9.92 -10.87
N PRO A 296 0.51 10.38 -9.88
CA PRO A 296 1.72 9.67 -9.48
C PRO A 296 1.40 8.34 -8.80
N LEU A 297 0.30 8.24 -8.04
CA LEU A 297 -0.07 7.01 -7.34
C LEU A 297 -0.45 5.94 -8.34
N GLN A 298 -1.33 6.26 -9.30
CA GLN A 298 -1.75 5.31 -10.35
C GLN A 298 -0.60 4.88 -11.29
N ARG A 299 0.52 5.62 -11.33
CA ARG A 299 1.71 5.27 -12.13
C ARG A 299 2.71 4.38 -11.42
N ILE A 300 2.86 4.52 -10.11
CA ILE A 300 3.84 3.74 -9.32
C ILE A 300 3.23 2.45 -8.75
N THR A 301 1.91 2.34 -8.74
CA THR A 301 1.17 1.15 -8.29
C THR A 301 0.44 0.48 -9.45
N SER A 302 0.11 -0.81 -9.31
CA SER A 302 -0.63 -1.52 -10.36
C SER A 302 -2.14 -1.52 -10.16
N ASN A 303 -2.61 -1.39 -8.91
CA ASN A 303 -4.01 -1.02 -8.65
C ASN A 303 -4.16 0.50 -8.82
N ASN A 304 -5.29 0.93 -9.38
CA ASN A 304 -5.70 2.30 -9.62
C ASN A 304 -7.24 2.39 -9.66
N ALA A 305 -7.75 3.62 -9.78
CA ALA A 305 -9.17 3.91 -9.86
C ALA A 305 -9.94 3.05 -10.88
N ALA A 306 -9.42 2.88 -12.10
CA ALA A 306 -10.11 2.09 -13.13
C ALA A 306 -10.11 0.58 -12.81
N TYR A 307 -9.05 0.07 -12.20
CA TYR A 307 -8.96 -1.34 -11.79
C TYR A 307 -9.94 -1.67 -10.67
N HIS A 308 -10.00 -0.81 -9.66
CA HIS A 308 -10.89 -0.95 -8.52
C HIS A 308 -12.35 -0.66 -8.88
N ASP A 309 -12.63 0.29 -9.79
CA ASP A 309 -13.98 0.58 -10.23
C ASP A 309 -14.69 -0.64 -10.84
N ILE A 310 -13.98 -1.46 -11.62
CA ILE A 310 -14.49 -2.73 -12.16
C ILE A 310 -15.07 -3.61 -11.04
N HIS A 311 -14.40 -3.66 -9.90
CA HIS A 311 -14.83 -4.45 -8.74
C HIS A 311 -16.16 -3.96 -8.15
N HIS A 312 -16.39 -2.65 -8.14
CA HIS A 312 -17.67 -2.06 -7.68
C HIS A 312 -18.83 -2.29 -8.66
N GLN A 313 -18.54 -2.71 -9.90
CA GLN A 313 -19.59 -3.00 -10.86
C GLN A 313 -20.24 -4.35 -10.58
N SER A 314 -21.57 -4.44 -10.79
CA SER A 314 -22.34 -5.68 -10.58
C SER A 314 -21.78 -6.87 -11.38
N TRP A 315 -21.19 -6.61 -12.54
CA TRP A 315 -20.56 -7.60 -13.41
C TRP A 315 -19.10 -7.92 -13.06
N GLY A 316 -18.45 -7.15 -12.17
CA GLY A 316 -17.07 -7.33 -11.74
C GLY A 316 -16.90 -7.62 -10.24
N ILE A 317 -18.00 -7.66 -9.47
CA ILE A 317 -18.03 -7.81 -8.00
C ILE A 317 -17.34 -9.05 -7.42
N LYS A 318 -17.02 -10.06 -8.24
CA LYS A 318 -16.27 -11.26 -7.83
C LYS A 318 -14.86 -11.32 -8.43
N THR A 319 -14.32 -10.18 -8.84
CA THR A 319 -13.00 -10.04 -9.46
C THR A 319 -12.28 -8.80 -8.93
N ASN A 320 -10.97 -8.69 -9.20
CA ASN A 320 -10.14 -7.52 -8.82
C ASN A 320 -10.17 -7.20 -7.32
N PHE A 321 -9.91 -8.20 -6.47
CA PHE A 321 -9.95 -8.02 -5.01
C PHE A 321 -8.72 -7.31 -4.43
N SER A 322 -7.62 -7.21 -5.17
CA SER A 322 -6.35 -6.68 -4.67
C SER A 322 -6.48 -5.19 -4.43
N GLN A 323 -6.07 -4.75 -3.25
CA GLN A 323 -6.00 -3.35 -2.82
C GLN A 323 -5.04 -3.27 -1.62
N PRO A 324 -4.44 -2.11 -1.32
CA PRO A 324 -4.54 -0.86 -2.09
C PRO A 324 -3.44 -0.67 -3.14
N PHE A 325 -2.30 -1.37 -3.11
CA PHE A 325 -1.15 -1.03 -3.96
C PHE A 325 -1.05 -1.89 -5.24
N PHE A 326 -0.92 -3.21 -5.11
CA PHE A 326 -0.51 -4.07 -6.21
C PHE A 326 -1.58 -5.11 -6.58
N THR A 327 -1.73 -5.42 -7.87
CA THR A 327 -2.69 -6.42 -8.37
C THR A 327 -2.09 -7.84 -8.42
N ILE A 328 -1.06 -8.11 -7.61
CA ILE A 328 -0.26 -9.34 -7.73
C ILE A 328 -1.09 -10.58 -7.35
N TRP A 329 -1.90 -10.45 -6.31
CA TRP A 329 -2.70 -11.55 -5.80
C TRP A 329 -3.82 -11.96 -6.76
N ASP A 330 -4.50 -11.00 -7.39
CA ASP A 330 -5.48 -11.32 -8.45
C ASP A 330 -4.84 -12.03 -9.63
N ARG A 331 -3.61 -11.66 -10.00
CA ARG A 331 -2.87 -12.32 -11.08
C ARG A 331 -2.49 -13.75 -10.71
N TRP A 332 -1.98 -13.96 -9.50
CA TRP A 332 -1.52 -15.28 -9.05
C TRP A 332 -2.66 -16.25 -8.79
N LEU A 333 -3.81 -15.75 -8.34
CA LEU A 333 -4.96 -16.58 -7.95
C LEU A 333 -6.09 -16.58 -8.98
N GLY A 334 -5.87 -15.96 -10.15
CA GLY A 334 -6.81 -15.98 -11.28
C GLY A 334 -8.13 -15.28 -10.98
N THR A 335 -8.11 -14.18 -10.22
CA THR A 335 -9.31 -13.41 -9.86
C THR A 335 -9.37 -12.04 -10.52
N ARG A 336 -8.51 -11.77 -11.51
CA ARG A 336 -8.58 -10.55 -12.32
C ARG A 336 -9.76 -10.64 -13.32
N TYR A 337 -10.45 -9.53 -13.53
CA TYR A 337 -11.47 -9.43 -14.58
C TYR A 337 -10.85 -9.53 -15.99
N GLU A 338 -11.45 -10.33 -16.87
CA GLU A 338 -10.96 -10.58 -18.24
C GLU A 338 -11.95 -10.14 -19.35
N GLY A 339 -13.11 -9.61 -19.00
CA GLY A 339 -14.13 -9.22 -19.97
C GLY A 339 -13.86 -7.88 -20.67
N ASP A 340 -14.68 -7.56 -21.69
CA ASP A 340 -14.62 -6.27 -22.38
C ASP A 340 -15.25 -5.15 -21.55
N VAL A 341 -14.38 -4.45 -20.80
CA VAL A 341 -14.73 -3.33 -19.93
C VAL A 341 -15.31 -2.14 -20.73
N LYS A 342 -14.81 -1.86 -21.93
CA LYS A 342 -15.29 -0.72 -22.74
C LYS A 342 -16.72 -0.93 -23.19
N LEU A 343 -17.04 -2.13 -23.65
CA LEU A 343 -18.40 -2.49 -24.04
C LEU A 343 -19.36 -2.44 -22.84
N ARG A 344 -18.91 -2.87 -21.65
CA ARG A 344 -19.72 -2.82 -20.42
C ARG A 344 -20.06 -1.38 -20.05
N TYR A 345 -19.07 -0.50 -19.97
CA TYR A 345 -19.33 0.91 -19.65
C TYR A 345 -20.17 1.63 -20.71
N ALA A 346 -19.95 1.35 -22.01
CA ALA A 346 -20.79 1.94 -23.06
C ALA A 346 -22.27 1.58 -22.88
N ARG A 347 -22.57 0.30 -22.59
CA ARG A 347 -23.94 -0.15 -22.31
C ARG A 347 -24.53 0.47 -21.05
N GLU A 348 -23.74 0.66 -20.01
CA GLU A 348 -24.21 1.30 -18.76
C GLU A 348 -24.53 2.78 -18.96
N ARG A 349 -23.69 3.50 -19.71
CA ARG A 349 -23.92 4.90 -20.10
C ARG A 349 -25.19 5.06 -20.94
N GLU A 350 -25.39 4.19 -21.94
CA GLU A 350 -26.60 4.19 -22.76
C GLU A 350 -27.86 3.97 -21.92
N LYS A 351 -27.82 3.01 -20.97
CA LYS A 351 -28.93 2.75 -20.05
C LYS A 351 -29.21 3.94 -19.14
N ALA A 352 -28.19 4.56 -18.58
CA ALA A 352 -28.33 5.73 -17.71
C ALA A 352 -28.91 6.94 -18.45
N ALA A 353 -28.46 7.18 -19.68
CA ALA A 353 -28.98 8.24 -20.55
C ALA A 353 -30.44 8.00 -20.95
N ALA A 354 -30.79 6.76 -21.34
CA ALA A 354 -32.17 6.39 -21.66
C ALA A 354 -33.11 6.57 -20.45
N LYS A 355 -32.67 6.18 -19.25
CA LYS A 355 -33.43 6.37 -18.01
C LYS A 355 -33.61 7.85 -17.66
N ALA A 356 -32.57 8.66 -17.84
CA ALA A 356 -32.66 10.12 -17.63
C ALA A 356 -33.64 10.76 -18.61
N ALA A 357 -33.56 10.42 -19.90
CA ALA A 357 -34.47 10.91 -20.94
C ALA A 357 -35.93 10.51 -20.65
N ALA A 358 -36.18 9.27 -20.26
CA ALA A 358 -37.52 8.80 -19.89
C ALA A 358 -38.09 9.57 -18.67
N LYS A 359 -37.25 9.82 -17.65
CA LYS A 359 -37.65 10.60 -16.47
C LYS A 359 -37.98 12.05 -16.84
N ALA A 360 -37.17 12.68 -17.70
CA ALA A 360 -37.41 14.04 -18.18
C ALA A 360 -38.71 14.14 -19.00
N ALA A 361 -38.94 13.18 -19.91
CA ALA A 361 -40.16 13.10 -20.70
C ALA A 361 -41.42 12.91 -19.83
N ALA A 362 -41.34 12.07 -18.80
CA ALA A 362 -42.46 11.86 -17.89
C ALA A 362 -42.75 13.08 -16.99
N ALA A 363 -41.70 13.78 -16.54
CA ALA A 363 -41.85 15.03 -15.81
C ALA A 363 -42.50 16.13 -16.68
N ALA A 364 -42.13 16.21 -17.96
CA ALA A 364 -42.76 17.13 -18.92
C ALA A 364 -44.23 16.81 -19.21
N ASN A 365 -44.62 15.51 -19.15
CA ASN A 365 -45.98 15.05 -19.44
C ASN A 365 -46.89 14.93 -18.19
N GLY A 366 -46.47 15.41 -17.01
CA GLY A 366 -47.30 15.45 -15.80
C GLY A 366 -47.72 14.09 -15.22
N LYS A 367 -47.15 12.96 -15.68
CA LYS A 367 -47.42 11.62 -15.14
C LYS A 367 -46.36 11.23 -14.13
N LYS A 368 -46.78 10.92 -12.89
CA LYS A 368 -45.94 10.24 -11.88
C LYS A 368 -45.49 8.89 -12.45
N VAL A 369 -44.19 8.72 -12.64
CA VAL A 369 -43.59 7.42 -12.98
C VAL A 369 -43.59 6.56 -11.72
N VAL A 370 -44.37 5.47 -11.74
CA VAL A 370 -44.11 4.32 -10.86
C VAL A 370 -42.92 3.60 -11.50
N VAL A 371 -41.75 3.71 -10.88
CA VAL A 371 -40.60 2.89 -11.25
C VAL A 371 -40.83 1.54 -10.60
N GLU A 372 -41.31 0.56 -11.37
CA GLU A 372 -41.20 -0.84 -10.96
C GLU A 372 -39.72 -1.21 -10.92
N SER A 373 -39.21 -1.41 -9.71
CA SER A 373 -37.97 -2.14 -9.51
C SER A 373 -38.26 -3.60 -9.83
N GLU A 374 -37.88 -4.06 -11.02
CA GLU A 374 -37.69 -5.49 -11.24
C GLU A 374 -36.54 -5.95 -10.34
N SER A 375 -36.90 -6.48 -9.17
CA SER A 375 -36.00 -7.31 -8.39
C SER A 375 -35.88 -8.64 -9.12
N GLU A 376 -34.87 -8.79 -9.97
CA GLU A 376 -34.37 -10.11 -10.32
C GLU A 376 -33.78 -10.73 -9.05
N SER A 377 -34.63 -11.44 -8.30
CA SER A 377 -34.18 -12.36 -7.27
C SER A 377 -33.62 -13.60 -7.97
N GLU A 378 -32.31 -13.62 -8.19
CA GLU A 378 -31.58 -14.88 -8.39
C GLU A 378 -31.62 -15.69 -7.08
N SER A 379 -32.69 -16.47 -6.89
CA SER A 379 -32.68 -17.65 -6.01
C SER A 379 -32.58 -18.90 -6.88
N SER A 380 -31.42 -19.10 -7.49
CA SER A 380 -31.07 -20.33 -8.20
C SER A 380 -29.68 -20.79 -7.78
N MET A 381 -29.46 -20.97 -6.48
CA MET A 381 -28.41 -21.86 -5.95
C MET A 381 -28.83 -22.33 -4.56
N GLY A 382 -29.40 -23.53 -4.48
CA GLY A 382 -29.63 -24.19 -3.20
C GLY A 382 -30.81 -25.14 -3.17
N GLU A 383 -30.94 -26.07 -4.12
CA GLU A 383 -31.80 -27.25 -3.92
C GLU A 383 -31.45 -28.41 -4.86
N THR A 384 -30.22 -28.93 -4.75
CA THR A 384 -29.90 -30.29 -5.23
C THR A 384 -29.04 -31.00 -4.21
N ALA A 385 -29.61 -31.24 -3.02
CA ALA A 385 -29.18 -32.32 -2.14
C ALA A 385 -30.30 -32.57 -1.13
N ALA A 386 -30.73 -33.83 -1.04
CA ALA A 386 -31.80 -34.35 -0.19
C ALA A 386 -33.23 -33.98 -0.64
N THR A 387 -33.90 -34.91 -1.32
CA THR A 387 -35.06 -35.66 -0.79
C THR A 387 -35.75 -36.41 -1.94
N ALA A 388 -35.47 -37.71 -2.10
CA ALA A 388 -36.40 -38.71 -2.66
C ALA A 388 -35.73 -40.09 -2.72
N LYS A 389 -35.40 -40.64 -1.55
CA LYS A 389 -35.09 -42.08 -1.40
C LYS A 389 -36.09 -42.67 -0.41
N LYS A 390 -37.34 -42.80 -0.85
CA LYS A 390 -38.37 -43.69 -0.28
C LYS A 390 -39.65 -43.57 -1.09
N THR A 391 -39.82 -44.47 -2.05
CA THR A 391 -41.10 -45.16 -2.29
C THR A 391 -40.79 -46.39 -3.14
N ALA A 392 -41.00 -47.53 -2.52
CA ALA A 392 -40.83 -48.85 -3.11
C ALA A 392 -42.13 -49.28 -3.81
N ASN A 393 -41.95 -50.22 -4.74
CA ASN A 393 -42.91 -51.23 -5.18
C ASN A 393 -44.14 -50.78 -6.00
N GLY A 394 -44.09 -51.11 -7.29
CA GLY A 394 -45.25 -51.25 -8.16
C GLY A 394 -44.91 -52.08 -9.40
N LYS A 395 -45.13 -53.39 -9.31
CA LYS A 395 -44.98 -54.41 -10.36
C LYS A 395 -45.68 -54.00 -11.68
N VAL A 396 -45.03 -54.24 -12.82
CA VAL A 396 -45.72 -54.70 -14.05
C VAL A 396 -44.86 -55.77 -14.73
N LYS A 397 -45.50 -56.88 -15.06
CA LYS A 397 -44.99 -58.11 -15.70
C LYS A 397 -45.47 -58.12 -17.16
N ALA A 398 -44.83 -59.00 -17.95
CA ALA A 398 -45.08 -59.38 -19.35
C ALA A 398 -44.23 -58.60 -20.36
N LYS A 399 -43.47 -59.23 -21.26
CA LYS A 399 -43.46 -60.61 -21.74
C LYS A 399 -42.04 -60.98 -22.18
#